data_AF-A0A1H3ZCB2-F1
#
_entry.id   AF-A0A1H3ZCB2-F1
#
_cell.length_a   1.000
_cell.length_b   1.000
_cell.length_c   1.000
_cell.angle_alpha   90.00
_cell.angle_beta   90.00
_cell.angle_gamma   90.00
#
_symmetry.space_group_name_H-M   'P 1'
#
loop_
_entity.id
_entity.type
_entity.pdbx_description
1 polymer ?
#
loop_
_entity_poly.entity_id
_entity_poly.type
_entity_poly.pdbx_seq_one_letter_code
_entity_poly.pdbx_strand_id
1 'polypeptide(L)'
;MVTMIMGVPGLQKTVTTVTIVTGKEKTMKKNVQISRELFLALIRYHLFDLRGDEERIRKELEKKMNALYRHELYETSKTATTLAEREKARQTYLDEKGVPEDFRW
;
A
#
# COMPACT_ATOMS: atom_id res chain seq x y z
N MET A 1 -24.03 10.19 43.36
CA MET A 1 -24.61 10.88 42.19
C MET A 1 -23.50 11.06 41.17
N VAL A 2 -23.59 10.44 39.99
CA VAL A 2 -22.54 10.49 38.96
C VAL A 2 -23.11 11.25 37.76
N THR A 3 -22.46 12.35 37.39
CA THR A 3 -22.86 13.19 36.27
C THR A 3 -22.32 12.58 34.97
N MET A 4 -23.21 12.20 34.06
CA MET A 4 -22.90 11.66 32.75
C MET A 4 -22.65 12.81 31.77
N ILE A 5 -21.40 13.03 31.35
CA ILE A 5 -21.09 13.96 30.27
C ILE A 5 -21.27 13.19 28.96
N MET A 6 -22.32 13.51 28.21
CA MET A 6 -22.53 13.00 26.84
C MET A 6 -21.52 13.66 25.90
N GLY A 7 -20.51 12.89 25.46
CA GLY A 7 -19.58 13.28 24.41
C GLY A 7 -20.12 12.89 23.03
N VAL A 8 -20.27 13.89 22.18
CA VAL A 8 -20.76 13.87 20.78
C VAL A 8 -20.01 12.87 19.89
N PRO A 9 -20.69 12.17 18.95
CA PRO A 9 -20.08 11.16 18.08
C PRO A 9 -19.35 11.83 16.89
N GLY A 10 -18.06 11.54 16.72
CA GLY A 10 -17.27 12.13 15.65
C GLY A 10 -15.96 11.40 15.39
N LEU A 11 -16.02 10.41 14.48
CA LEU A 11 -14.95 9.95 13.61
C LEU A 11 -13.54 9.74 14.24
N GLN A 12 -13.33 8.62 14.93
CA GLN A 12 -11.98 8.10 15.11
C GLN A 12 -11.72 7.01 14.06
N LYS A 13 -11.25 7.43 12.88
CA LYS A 13 -10.55 6.51 11.96
C LYS A 13 -9.24 6.13 12.64
N THR A 14 -9.25 5.05 13.42
CA THR A 14 -8.03 4.49 14.03
C THR A 14 -7.18 3.89 12.92
N VAL A 15 -6.14 4.62 12.50
CA VAL A 15 -5.13 4.12 11.58
C VAL A 15 -4.17 3.23 12.37
N THR A 16 -4.33 1.91 12.27
CA THR A 16 -3.41 0.96 12.89
C THR A 16 -2.17 0.84 12.02
N THR A 17 -1.05 1.41 12.46
CA THR A 17 0.25 1.28 11.80
C THR A 17 0.84 -0.09 12.09
N VAL A 18 1.14 -0.88 11.05
CA VAL A 18 1.91 -2.13 11.16
C VAL A 18 3.32 -1.85 10.64
N THR A 19 4.34 -2.06 11.48
CA THR A 19 5.75 -1.90 11.10
C THR A 19 6.28 -3.21 10.53
N ILE A 20 6.70 -3.20 9.27
CA ILE A 20 7.38 -4.32 8.63
C ILE A 20 8.86 -3.99 8.61
N VAL A 21 9.68 -4.76 9.33
CA VAL A 21 11.15 -4.67 9.30
C VAL A 21 11.69 -5.79 8.41
N THR A 22 11.89 -5.49 7.13
CA THR A 22 12.58 -6.40 6.20
C THR A 22 14.04 -6.00 6.12
N GLY A 23 14.94 -6.91 6.49
CA GLY A 23 16.38 -6.70 6.50
C GLY A 23 17.00 -6.84 5.11
N LYS A 24 17.37 -5.71 4.52
CA LYS A 24 18.66 -5.37 3.87
C LYS A 24 18.44 -4.14 2.98
N GLU A 25 19.44 -3.27 2.98
CA GLU A 25 19.63 -2.14 2.06
C GLU A 25 18.76 -0.91 2.32
N LYS A 26 19.36 0.11 2.95
CA LYS A 26 18.92 1.52 3.14
C LYS A 26 17.45 1.81 2.81
N THR A 27 16.52 1.11 3.45
CA THR A 27 15.10 1.37 3.28
C THR A 27 14.78 2.60 4.11
N MET A 28 14.51 3.73 3.44
CA MET A 28 13.70 4.76 4.08
C MET A 28 12.44 4.04 4.57
N LYS A 29 12.25 3.98 5.89
CA LYS A 29 11.14 3.30 6.56
C LYS A 29 9.84 3.99 6.16
N LYS A 30 9.34 3.70 4.95
CA LYS A 30 8.07 4.18 4.44
C LYS A 30 6.99 3.30 5.06
N ASN A 31 6.13 3.92 5.87
CA ASN A 31 4.99 3.22 6.45
C ASN A 31 3.99 2.84 5.34
N VAL A 32 3.50 1.61 5.38
CA VAL A 32 2.49 1.13 4.42
C VAL A 32 1.12 1.15 5.09
N GLN A 33 0.18 1.90 4.50
CA GLN A 33 -1.21 1.92 4.94
C GLN A 33 -2.01 0.81 4.25
N ILE A 34 -2.74 0.03 5.05
CA ILE A 34 -3.69 -1.01 4.59
C ILE A 34 -5.08 -0.75 5.17
N SER A 35 -6.11 -1.34 4.56
CA SER A 35 -7.47 -1.23 5.08
C SER A 35 -7.61 -1.97 6.41
N ARG A 36 -8.49 -1.47 7.28
CA ARG A 36 -8.80 -2.13 8.56
C ARG A 36 -9.34 -3.54 8.34
N GLU A 37 -10.11 -3.75 7.28
CA GLU A 37 -10.66 -5.06 6.92
C GLU A 37 -9.57 -6.07 6.55
N LEU A 38 -8.57 -5.65 5.75
CA LEU A 38 -7.43 -6.50 5.41
C LEU A 38 -6.62 -6.84 6.66
N PHE A 39 -6.40 -5.87 7.54
CA PHE A 39 -5.71 -6.10 8.81
C PHE A 39 -6.43 -7.12 9.70
N LEU A 40 -7.76 -7.01 9.84
CA LEU A 40 -8.55 -7.99 10.59
C LEU A 40 -8.55 -9.37 9.92
N ALA A 41 -8.60 -9.42 8.59
CA ALA A 41 -8.51 -10.68 7.85
C ALA A 41 -7.15 -11.36 8.08
N LEU A 42 -6.06 -10.59 8.09
CA LEU A 42 -4.72 -11.08 8.43
C LEU A 42 -4.66 -11.63 9.86
N ILE A 43 -5.28 -10.94 10.83
CA ILE A 43 -5.39 -11.45 12.20
C ILE A 43 -6.15 -12.79 12.21
N ARG A 44 -7.32 -12.86 11.57
CA ARG A 44 -8.12 -14.10 11.49
C ARG A 44 -7.33 -15.26 10.90
N TYR A 45 -6.61 -14.98 9.81
CA TYR A 45 -5.81 -15.98 9.11
C TYR A 45 -4.62 -16.47 9.93
N HIS A 46 -3.82 -15.57 10.51
CA HIS A 46 -2.58 -15.93 11.19
C HIS A 46 -2.73 -16.32 12.67
N LEU A 47 -3.67 -15.71 13.41
CA LEU A 47 -3.83 -15.97 14.84
C LEU A 47 -4.87 -17.06 15.13
N PHE A 48 -5.87 -17.21 14.26
CA PHE A 48 -6.99 -18.14 14.49
C PHE A 48 -7.07 -19.28 13.45
N ASP A 49 -6.10 -19.37 12.52
CA ASP A 49 -6.05 -20.34 11.40
C ASP A 49 -7.35 -20.40 10.57
N LEU A 50 -8.08 -19.28 10.51
CA LEU A 50 -9.31 -19.16 9.73
C LEU A 50 -8.96 -18.85 8.26
N ARG A 51 -8.84 -19.91 7.45
CA ARG A 51 -8.40 -19.81 6.03
C ARG A 51 -9.46 -19.32 5.05
N GLY A 52 -10.69 -19.04 5.49
CA GLY A 52 -11.78 -18.59 4.63
C GLY A 52 -11.51 -17.27 3.88
N ASP A 53 -10.57 -16.47 4.39
CA ASP A 53 -10.19 -15.18 3.79
C ASP A 53 -8.88 -15.22 2.98
N GLU A 54 -8.22 -16.37 2.83
CA GLU A 54 -6.85 -16.47 2.29
C GLU A 54 -6.72 -15.83 0.89
N GLU A 55 -7.60 -16.20 -0.02
CA GLU A 55 -7.58 -15.69 -1.40
C GLU A 55 -7.81 -14.18 -1.46
N ARG A 56 -8.70 -13.65 -0.60
CA ARG A 56 -8.95 -12.21 -0.50
C ARG A 56 -7.74 -11.48 0.04
N ILE A 57 -7.10 -12.02 1.08
CA ILE A 57 -5.88 -11.47 1.68
C ILE A 57 -4.77 -11.38 0.62
N ARG A 58 -4.56 -12.47 -0.14
CA ARG A 58 -3.56 -12.52 -1.21
C ARG A 58 -3.81 -11.42 -2.24
N LYS A 59 -5.02 -11.36 -2.81
CA LYS A 59 -5.40 -10.38 -3.83
C LYS A 59 -5.23 -8.93 -3.37
N GLU A 60 -5.69 -8.60 -2.16
CA GLU A 60 -5.59 -7.23 -1.63
C GLU A 60 -4.14 -6.84 -1.32
N LEU A 61 -3.32 -7.77 -0.85
CA LEU A 61 -1.88 -7.54 -0.65
C LEU A 61 -1.14 -7.37 -1.98
N GLU A 62 -1.39 -8.21 -2.98
CA GLU A 62 -0.83 -8.07 -4.33
C GLU A 62 -1.19 -6.73 -4.95
N LYS A 63 -2.47 -6.35 -4.86
CA LYS A 63 -2.95 -5.04 -5.31
C LYS A 63 -2.22 -3.89 -4.61
N LYS A 64 -1.99 -4.01 -3.29
CA LYS A 64 -1.24 -3.01 -2.53
C LYS A 64 0.21 -2.94 -2.97
N MET A 65 0.85 -4.09 -3.19
CA MET A 65 2.25 -4.16 -3.63
C MET A 65 2.42 -3.51 -5.01
N ASN A 66 1.54 -3.86 -5.96
CA ASN A 66 1.55 -3.27 -7.30
C ASN A 66 1.35 -1.75 -7.27
N ALA A 67 0.51 -1.25 -6.36
CA ALA A 67 0.32 0.19 -6.19
C ALA A 67 1.58 0.89 -5.66
N LEU A 68 2.31 0.27 -4.72
CA LEU A 68 3.58 0.80 -4.21
C LEU A 68 4.66 0.81 -5.29
N TYR A 69 4.79 -0.28 -6.04
CA TYR A 69 5.75 -0.38 -7.14
C TYR A 69 5.49 0.69 -8.22
N ARG A 70 4.23 0.86 -8.63
CA ARG A 70 3.85 1.92 -9.59
C ARG A 70 4.15 3.33 -9.07
N HIS A 71 3.98 3.55 -7.77
CA HIS A 71 4.33 4.83 -7.16
C HIS A 71 5.84 5.08 -7.20
N GLU A 72 6.65 4.07 -6.93
CA GLU A 72 8.11 4.17 -7.01
C GLU A 72 8.59 4.41 -8.45
N LEU A 73 8.00 3.74 -9.45
CA LEU A 73 8.28 4.02 -10.85
C LEU A 73 7.93 5.46 -11.22
N TYR A 74 6.77 5.94 -10.77
CA TYR A 74 6.36 7.32 -10.99
C TYR A 74 7.34 8.31 -10.31
N GLU A 75 7.67 8.12 -9.03
CA GLU A 75 8.66 8.95 -8.33
C GLU A 75 9.98 8.97 -9.09
N THR A 76 10.51 7.79 -9.44
CA THR A 76 11.77 7.64 -10.17
C THR A 76 11.74 8.35 -11.53
N SER A 77 10.64 8.24 -12.28
CA SER A 77 10.47 8.94 -13.55
C SER A 77 10.56 10.47 -13.42
N LYS A 78 10.21 11.02 -12.25
CA LYS A 78 10.24 12.46 -11.96
C LYS A 78 11.55 12.91 -11.32
N THR A 79 12.12 12.11 -10.42
CA THR A 79 13.21 12.54 -9.54
C THR A 79 14.56 11.94 -9.86
N ALA A 80 14.67 10.92 -10.72
CA ALA A 80 15.96 10.30 -11.05
C ALA A 80 16.94 11.33 -11.63
N THR A 81 18.23 11.12 -11.45
CA THR A 81 19.25 12.10 -11.85
C THR A 81 19.51 12.06 -13.36
N THR A 82 19.41 10.88 -13.97
CA THR A 82 19.71 10.68 -15.38
C THR A 82 18.44 10.61 -16.24
N LEU A 83 18.51 11.12 -17.47
CA LEU A 83 17.39 11.06 -18.41
C LEU A 83 17.03 9.61 -18.79
N ALA A 84 18.04 8.74 -18.93
CA ALA A 84 17.84 7.34 -19.29
C ALA A 84 17.05 6.59 -18.20
N GLU A 85 17.37 6.80 -16.92
CA GLU A 85 16.62 6.19 -15.81
C GLU A 85 15.21 6.76 -15.69
N ARG A 86 15.04 8.07 -15.88
CA ARG A 86 13.71 8.70 -15.89
C ARG A 86 12.83 8.10 -16.97
N GLU A 87 13.35 8.01 -18.20
CA GLU A 87 12.59 7.51 -19.34
C GLU A 87 12.31 6.02 -19.22
N LYS A 88 13.27 5.23 -18.75
CA LYS A 88 13.04 3.80 -18.47
C LYS A 88 11.93 3.62 -17.44
N ALA A 89 11.97 4.34 -16.32
CA ALA A 89 10.93 4.27 -15.29
C ALA A 89 9.56 4.74 -15.81
N ARG A 90 9.53 5.76 -16.68
CA ARG A 90 8.31 6.23 -17.35
C ARG A 90 7.69 5.14 -18.22
N GLN A 91 8.49 4.49 -19.07
CA GLN A 91 8.00 3.42 -19.93
C GLN A 91 7.47 2.24 -19.13
N THR A 92 8.23 1.77 -18.13
CA THR A 92 7.79 0.67 -17.26
C THR A 92 6.50 1.02 -16.51
N TYR A 93 6.34 2.27 -16.05
CA TYR A 93 5.09 2.71 -15.43
C TYR A 93 3.90 2.67 -16.40
N LEU A 94 4.09 3.08 -17.66
CA LEU A 94 3.05 3.08 -18.68
C LEU A 94 2.68 1.65 -19.12
N ASP A 95 3.66 0.75 -19.21
CA ASP A 95 3.45 -0.69 -19.44
C ASP A 95 2.61 -1.31 -18.31
N GLU A 96 2.99 -1.06 -17.06
CA GLU A 96 2.26 -1.52 -15.87
C GLU A 96 0.83 -0.97 -15.79
N LYS A 97 0.58 0.19 -16.41
CA LYS A 97 -0.76 0.79 -16.54
C LYS A 97 -1.54 0.27 -17.74
N GLY A 98 -0.89 -0.45 -18.66
CA GLY A 98 -1.50 -0.95 -19.89
C GLY A 98 -1.84 0.15 -20.89
N VAL A 99 -1.11 1.27 -20.87
CA VAL A 99 -1.31 2.37 -21.84
C VAL A 99 -0.77 1.92 -23.20
N PRO A 100 -1.56 1.88 -24.28
CA PRO A 100 -1.04 1.49 -25.60
C PRO A 100 0.01 2.48 -26.10
N GLU A 101 0.98 2.04 -26.88
CA GLU A 101 2.12 2.86 -27.34
C GLU A 101 1.68 4.14 -28.05
N ASP A 102 0.63 4.08 -28.86
CA ASP A 102 0.06 5.22 -29.59
C ASP A 102 -0.40 6.37 -28.70
N PHE A 103 -0.64 6.11 -27.41
CA PHE A 103 -1.06 7.11 -26.43
C PHE A 103 0.08 7.59 -25.51
N ARG A 104 1.34 7.24 -25.81
CA ARG A 104 2.52 7.52 -24.96
C ARG A 104 3.37 8.71 -25.45
N TRP A 105 2.72 9.73 -26.02
CA TRP A 105 3.37 10.98 -26.43
C TRP A 105 3.89 11.80 -25.24
#